data_AF-A0A3B3XS52-F1
#
_entry.id   AF-A0A3B3XS52-F1
#
_cell.length_a   1.000
_cell.length_b   1.000
_cell.length_c   1.000
_cell.angle_alpha   90.00
_cell.angle_beta   90.00
_cell.angle_gamma   90.00
#
_symmetry.space_group_name_H-M   'P 1'
#
loop_
_entity.id
_entity.type
_entity.pdbx_description
1 polymer ?
#
loop_
_entity_poly.entity_id
_entity_poly.type
_entity_poly.pdbx_seq_one_letter_code
_entity_poly.pdbx_strand_id
1 'polypeptide(L)'
;MKMTKTLLLLLLVAVANAKVFERCAWARTLKASGMDGYRGISLADWVCLTQHESHFNTRATNRNTDGSTDYGIFQINSKYWCRDGGVSRSNGCGINCSQLQTDDVTTAITCAKRVVRDPNGIRAWWVMWCSDDGTALIFVFGRDHVAYMFLVSGWPGENIVRTET
;
A
#
# COMPACT_ATOMS: atom_id res chain seq x y z
N MET A 1 40.38 13.92 -23.21
CA MET A 1 39.02 14.24 -22.70
C MET A 1 38.05 13.08 -23.02
N LYS A 2 38.08 11.97 -22.27
CA LYS A 2 37.13 10.85 -22.45
C LYS A 2 36.54 10.31 -21.13
N MET A 3 37.02 10.79 -19.98
CA MET A 3 36.56 10.35 -18.65
C MET A 3 35.29 11.05 -18.16
N THR A 4 34.89 12.20 -18.74
CA THR A 4 33.69 12.93 -18.33
C THR A 4 32.39 12.28 -18.82
N LYS A 5 32.39 11.63 -20.00
CA LYS A 5 31.21 10.95 -20.53
C LYS A 5 30.86 9.68 -19.76
N THR A 6 31.87 8.95 -19.26
CA THR A 6 31.67 7.74 -18.46
C THR A 6 31.18 8.05 -17.05
N LEU A 7 31.64 9.16 -16.45
CA LEU A 7 31.15 9.63 -15.16
C LEU A 7 29.67 10.09 -15.23
N LEU A 8 29.28 10.78 -16.31
CA LEU A 8 27.87 11.15 -16.54
C LEU A 8 26.98 9.91 -16.68
N LEU A 9 27.46 8.84 -17.33
CA LEU A 9 26.68 7.62 -17.53
C LEU A 9 26.48 6.83 -16.22
N LEU A 10 27.48 6.84 -15.32
CA LEU A 10 27.38 6.23 -13.98
C LEU A 10 26.48 7.05 -13.03
N LEU A 11 26.40 8.37 -13.19
CA LEU A 11 25.51 9.23 -12.39
C LEU A 11 24.02 9.08 -12.78
N LEU A 12 23.73 8.60 -13.99
CA LEU A 12 22.36 8.37 -14.48
C LEU A 12 21.77 7.02 -14.09
N VAL A 13 22.57 6.11 -13.51
CA VAL A 13 22.06 4.85 -12.94
C VAL A 13 21.83 5.04 -11.44
N ALA A 14 21.01 6.04 -11.09
CA ALA A 14 20.24 5.95 -9.86
C ALA A 14 19.24 4.81 -10.11
N VAL A 15 19.65 3.57 -9.83
CA VAL A 15 18.72 2.45 -9.74
C VAL A 15 17.70 2.90 -8.72
N ALA A 16 16.51 3.24 -9.21
CA ALA A 16 15.39 3.66 -8.40
C ALA A 16 14.94 2.41 -7.64
N ASN A 17 15.61 2.15 -6.52
CA ASN A 17 15.32 0.98 -5.69
C ASN A 17 13.84 1.03 -5.29
N ALA A 18 13.16 -0.09 -5.43
CA ALA A 18 11.80 -0.22 -4.97
C ALA A 18 11.77 -0.20 -3.45
N LYS A 19 11.09 0.79 -2.86
CA LYS A 19 10.85 0.78 -1.42
C LYS A 19 9.80 -0.27 -1.10
N VAL A 20 10.20 -1.29 -0.36
CA VAL A 20 9.29 -2.26 0.27
C VAL A 20 9.21 -1.90 1.74
N PHE A 21 8.01 -1.60 2.25
CA PHE A 21 7.85 -1.28 3.66
C PHE A 21 7.80 -2.54 4.53
N GLU A 22 8.42 -2.48 5.70
CA GLU A 22 8.11 -3.40 6.80
C GLU A 22 6.69 -3.16 7.32
N ARG A 23 5.97 -4.22 7.69
CA ARG A 23 4.56 -4.19 8.09
C ARG A 23 4.24 -3.11 9.12
N CYS A 24 5.01 -3.05 10.22
CA CYS A 24 4.77 -2.07 11.28
C CYS A 24 5.16 -0.63 10.87
N ALA A 25 6.17 -0.48 10.00
CA ALA A 25 6.55 0.83 9.46
C ALA A 25 5.46 1.37 8.51
N TRP A 26 4.86 0.47 7.73
CA TRP A 26 3.72 0.80 6.89
C TRP A 26 2.49 1.20 7.71
N ALA A 27 2.13 0.42 8.73
CA ALA A 27 1.03 0.74 9.64
C ALA A 27 1.20 2.13 10.30
N ARG A 28 2.41 2.47 10.76
CA ARG A 28 2.71 3.80 11.31
C ARG A 28 2.52 4.91 10.26
N THR A 29 2.96 4.67 9.03
CA THR A 29 2.82 5.62 7.91
C THR A 29 1.34 5.87 7.57
N LEU A 30 0.54 4.80 7.47
CA LEU A 30 -0.91 4.88 7.25
C LEU A 30 -1.61 5.64 8.38
N LYS A 31 -1.30 5.31 9.64
CA LYS A 31 -1.87 5.98 10.81
C LYS A 31 -1.53 7.47 10.84
N ALA A 32 -0.26 7.82 10.63
CA ALA A 32 0.18 9.22 10.55
C ALA A 32 -0.51 9.99 9.40
N SER A 33 -0.87 9.29 8.33
CA SER A 33 -1.60 9.86 7.20
C SER A 33 -3.12 9.90 7.41
N GLY A 34 -3.62 9.55 8.60
CA GLY A 34 -5.05 9.57 8.94
C GLY A 34 -5.87 8.55 8.14
N MET A 35 -5.33 7.35 7.94
CA MET A 35 -6.03 6.24 7.29
C MET A 35 -6.84 5.38 8.28
N ASP A 36 -6.43 5.35 9.55
CA ASP A 36 -7.12 4.61 10.61
C ASP A 36 -8.52 5.16 10.86
N GLY A 37 -9.55 4.36 10.59
CA GLY A 37 -10.97 4.75 10.67
C GLY A 37 -11.47 5.59 9.49
N TYR A 38 -10.63 5.87 8.48
CA TYR A 38 -11.05 6.67 7.32
C TYR A 38 -12.18 5.95 6.58
N ARG A 39 -13.37 6.56 6.54
CA ARG A 39 -14.60 5.99 5.96
C ARG A 39 -15.02 4.66 6.63
N GLY A 40 -14.68 4.48 7.90
CA GLY A 40 -15.02 3.27 8.66
C GLY A 40 -14.11 2.07 8.40
N ILE A 41 -12.99 2.27 7.68
CA ILE A 41 -12.01 1.23 7.37
C ILE A 41 -10.92 1.26 8.44
N SER A 42 -10.64 0.13 9.09
CA SER A 42 -9.65 0.06 10.16
C SER A 42 -8.22 0.16 9.62
N LEU A 43 -7.27 0.53 10.47
CA LEU A 43 -5.84 0.46 10.10
C LEU A 43 -5.42 -0.96 9.66
N ALA A 44 -5.97 -2.00 10.29
CA ALA A 44 -5.68 -3.39 9.97
C ALA A 44 -6.12 -3.74 8.54
N ASP A 45 -7.30 -3.29 8.11
CA ASP A 45 -7.81 -3.51 6.76
C ASP A 45 -6.87 -2.90 5.70
N TRP A 46 -6.40 -1.67 5.93
CA TRP A 46 -5.47 -1.01 5.01
C TRP A 46 -4.13 -1.74 4.92
N VAL A 47 -3.60 -2.21 6.05
CA VAL A 47 -2.36 -3.00 6.06
C VAL A 47 -2.57 -4.32 5.32
N CYS A 48 -3.65 -5.04 5.62
CA CYS A 48 -3.99 -6.30 4.97
C CYS A 48 -4.16 -6.15 3.44
N LEU A 49 -4.86 -5.10 2.99
CA LEU A 49 -5.01 -4.79 1.58
C LEU A 49 -3.65 -4.66 0.89
N THR A 50 -2.76 -3.82 1.41
CA THR A 50 -1.44 -3.60 0.79
C THR A 50 -0.48 -4.78 0.93
N GLN A 51 -0.70 -5.67 1.89
CA GLN A 51 0.03 -6.93 2.00
C GLN A 51 -0.30 -7.85 0.83
N HIS A 52 -1.59 -8.00 0.51
CA HIS A 52 -2.06 -8.89 -0.56
C HIS A 52 -1.87 -8.30 -1.95
N GLU A 53 -2.13 -7.01 -2.11
CA GLU A 53 -2.04 -6.34 -3.41
C GLU A 53 -0.59 -6.21 -3.89
N SER A 54 0.35 -5.88 -3.01
CA SER A 54 1.70 -5.51 -3.43
C SER A 54 2.82 -6.03 -2.55
N HIS A 55 2.54 -6.78 -1.49
CA HIS A 55 3.53 -7.12 -0.45
C HIS A 55 4.27 -5.86 0.04
N PHE A 56 3.54 -4.76 0.24
CA PHE A 56 4.08 -3.45 0.65
C PHE A 56 5.10 -2.82 -0.31
N ASN A 57 5.23 -3.31 -1.54
CA ASN A 57 6.13 -2.77 -2.54
C ASN A 57 5.54 -1.53 -3.24
N THR A 58 6.18 -0.38 -3.06
CA THR A 58 5.78 0.91 -3.68
C THR A 58 5.89 0.91 -5.20
N ARG A 59 6.69 0.03 -5.81
CA ARG A 59 6.87 -0.04 -7.27
C ARG A 59 6.22 -1.28 -7.89
N ALA A 60 5.30 -1.94 -7.17
CA ALA A 60 4.55 -3.06 -7.72
C ALA A 60 3.74 -2.65 -8.95
N THR A 61 3.75 -3.48 -9.98
CA THR A 61 2.96 -3.30 -11.19
C THR A 61 2.35 -4.62 -11.65
N ASN A 62 1.10 -4.59 -12.07
CA ASN A 62 0.40 -5.75 -12.60
C ASN A 62 -0.35 -5.37 -13.88
N ARG A 63 -0.13 -6.13 -14.96
CA ARG A 63 -0.76 -5.87 -16.26
C ARG A 63 -2.01 -6.73 -16.41
N ASN A 64 -3.16 -6.09 -16.59
CA ASN A 64 -4.43 -6.78 -16.76
C ASN A 64 -4.67 -7.18 -18.22
N THR A 65 -5.51 -8.19 -18.41
CA THR A 65 -5.87 -8.72 -19.73
C THR A 65 -6.68 -7.74 -20.57
N ASP A 66 -7.36 -6.78 -19.93
CA ASP A 66 -8.10 -5.71 -20.59
C ASP A 66 -7.23 -4.53 -21.05
N GLY A 67 -5.91 -4.64 -20.89
CA GLY A 67 -4.92 -3.65 -21.30
C GLY A 67 -4.63 -2.56 -20.27
N SER A 68 -5.38 -2.50 -19.16
CA SER A 68 -5.08 -1.62 -18.03
C SER A 68 -3.92 -2.16 -17.19
N THR A 69 -3.33 -1.30 -16.35
CA THR A 69 -2.24 -1.70 -15.44
C THR A 69 -2.52 -1.17 -14.04
N ASP A 70 -2.23 -1.98 -13.02
CA ASP A 70 -2.32 -1.61 -11.61
C ASP A 70 -0.97 -1.13 -11.10
N TYR A 71 -0.97 -0.06 -10.31
CA TYR A 71 0.25 0.65 -9.94
C TYR A 71 0.40 0.84 -8.42
N GLY A 72 1.62 0.58 -7.96
CA GLY A 72 2.13 0.93 -6.65
C GLY A 72 1.57 0.08 -5.52
N ILE A 73 1.78 0.57 -4.29
CA ILE A 73 1.52 -0.17 -3.05
C ILE A 73 0.02 -0.51 -2.84
N PHE A 74 -0.88 0.23 -3.48
CA PHE A 74 -2.31 -0.01 -3.43
C PHE A 74 -2.85 -0.65 -4.72
N GLN A 75 -1.99 -1.03 -5.69
CA GLN A 75 -2.41 -1.56 -7.00
C GLN A 75 -3.55 -0.75 -7.65
N ILE A 76 -3.36 0.55 -7.77
CA ILE A 76 -4.39 1.45 -8.31
C ILE A 76 -4.42 1.34 -9.84
N ASN A 77 -5.59 0.99 -10.38
CA ASN A 77 -5.79 0.69 -11.79
C ASN A 77 -5.83 1.94 -12.71
N SER A 78 -5.09 1.91 -13.82
CA SER A 78 -5.01 3.01 -14.81
C SER A 78 -6.24 3.20 -15.69
N LYS A 79 -7.16 2.24 -15.72
CA LYS A 79 -8.43 2.40 -16.45
C LYS A 79 -9.29 3.50 -15.84
N TYR A 80 -9.21 3.72 -14.52
CA TYR A 80 -10.15 4.62 -13.83
C TYR A 80 -9.47 5.76 -13.07
N TRP A 81 -8.27 5.54 -12.52
CA TRP A 81 -7.77 6.38 -11.43
C TRP A 81 -6.57 7.26 -11.80
N CYS A 82 -5.73 6.83 -12.72
CA CYS A 82 -4.52 7.53 -13.14
C CYS A 82 -4.28 7.38 -14.66
N ARG A 83 -3.36 8.17 -15.24
CA ARG A 83 -2.97 8.07 -16.65
C ARG A 83 -1.55 7.52 -16.83
N ASP A 84 -1.40 6.56 -17.74
CA ASP A 84 -0.13 5.92 -18.13
C ASP A 84 0.14 5.98 -19.64
N GLY A 85 -0.71 6.66 -20.41
CA GLY A 85 -0.66 6.69 -21.88
C GLY A 85 -1.28 5.46 -22.55
N GLY A 86 -1.78 4.50 -21.78
CA GLY A 86 -2.49 3.31 -22.26
C GLY A 86 -4.01 3.46 -22.22
N VAL A 87 -4.70 2.33 -22.00
CA VAL A 87 -6.17 2.26 -21.97
C VAL A 87 -6.68 2.92 -20.68
N SER A 88 -7.20 4.13 -20.81
CA SER A 88 -7.77 4.89 -19.69
C SER A 88 -9.19 5.35 -20.04
N ARG A 89 -10.15 5.06 -19.15
CA ARG A 89 -11.54 5.51 -19.23
C ARG A 89 -11.75 6.82 -18.46
N SER A 90 -11.02 7.01 -17.36
CA SER A 90 -11.09 8.19 -16.51
C SER A 90 -9.76 8.44 -15.82
N ASN A 91 -9.65 9.57 -15.12
CA ASN A 91 -8.52 9.93 -14.28
C ASN A 91 -9.03 10.45 -12.93
N GLY A 92 -9.67 9.57 -12.15
CA GLY A 92 -10.38 9.94 -10.93
C GLY A 92 -9.50 10.62 -9.87
N CYS A 93 -8.19 10.38 -9.88
CA CYS A 93 -7.23 11.05 -9.00
C CYS A 93 -6.51 12.24 -9.66
N GLY A 94 -6.64 12.46 -10.97
CA GLY A 94 -6.03 13.60 -11.65
C GLY A 94 -4.51 13.52 -11.78
N ILE A 95 -3.91 12.33 -11.78
CA ILE A 95 -2.45 12.10 -11.71
C ILE A 95 -1.93 11.21 -12.84
N ASN A 96 -0.61 11.24 -13.05
CA ASN A 96 0.09 10.23 -13.84
C ASN A 96 0.37 8.99 -12.98
N CYS A 97 0.21 7.78 -13.52
CA CYS A 97 0.40 6.54 -12.78
C CYS A 97 1.85 6.34 -12.28
N SER A 98 2.83 7.00 -12.90
CA SER A 98 4.22 7.03 -12.40
C SER A 98 4.34 7.64 -10.99
N GLN A 99 3.45 8.56 -10.62
CA GLN A 99 3.42 9.18 -9.28
C GLN A 99 2.94 8.24 -8.18
N LEU A 100 2.41 7.06 -8.55
CA LEU A 100 2.03 6.02 -7.60
C LEU A 100 3.20 5.08 -7.25
N GLN A 101 4.32 5.21 -7.96
CA GLN A 101 5.49 4.33 -7.85
C GLN A 101 6.69 5.02 -7.18
N THR A 102 6.43 6.05 -6.37
CA THR A 102 7.44 6.79 -5.63
C THR A 102 7.60 6.25 -4.22
N ASP A 103 8.81 6.41 -3.66
CA ASP A 103 9.11 6.04 -2.27
C ASP A 103 8.32 6.90 -1.26
N ASP A 104 7.96 8.12 -1.66
CA ASP A 104 6.94 8.95 -1.00
C ASP A 104 5.55 8.47 -1.40
N VAL A 105 4.80 7.98 -0.43
CA VAL A 105 3.48 7.36 -0.61
C VAL A 105 2.32 8.37 -0.53
N THR A 106 2.59 9.66 -0.36
CA THR A 106 1.56 10.69 -0.14
C THR A 106 0.54 10.73 -1.27
N THR A 107 1.00 10.68 -2.53
CA THR A 107 0.12 10.65 -3.71
C THR A 107 -0.71 9.37 -3.76
N ALA A 108 -0.09 8.23 -3.46
CA ALA A 108 -0.76 6.93 -3.45
C ALA A 108 -1.86 6.87 -2.38
N ILE A 109 -1.57 7.34 -1.16
CA ILE A 109 -2.54 7.43 -0.05
C ILE A 109 -3.68 8.38 -0.40
N THR A 110 -3.38 9.55 -0.98
CA THR A 110 -4.40 10.53 -1.38
C THR A 110 -5.34 9.95 -2.42
N CYS A 111 -4.80 9.22 -3.41
CA CYS A 111 -5.59 8.55 -4.42
C CYS A 111 -6.43 7.41 -3.82
N ALA A 112 -5.87 6.57 -2.94
CA ALA A 112 -6.62 5.52 -2.25
C ALA A 112 -7.80 6.10 -1.43
N LYS A 113 -7.60 7.22 -0.73
CA LYS A 113 -8.67 7.96 -0.04
C LYS A 113 -9.75 8.45 -0.99
N ARG A 114 -9.38 8.83 -2.22
CA ARG A 114 -10.34 9.20 -3.27
C ARG A 114 -11.13 7.98 -3.76
N VAL A 115 -10.49 6.82 -3.96
CA VAL A 115 -11.17 5.60 -4.41
C VAL A 115 -12.28 5.18 -3.43
N VAL A 116 -11.99 5.08 -2.13
CA VAL A 116 -12.98 4.63 -1.13
C VAL A 116 -14.10 5.65 -0.84
N ARG A 117 -14.08 6.82 -1.48
CA ARG A 117 -15.22 7.74 -1.47
C ARG A 117 -16.30 7.33 -2.46
N ASP A 118 -15.97 6.55 -3.49
CA ASP A 118 -16.95 5.99 -4.41
C ASP A 118 -17.85 4.95 -3.69
N PRO A 119 -19.04 4.64 -4.22
CA PRO A 119 -20.03 3.79 -3.54
C PRO A 119 -19.54 2.39 -3.16
N ASN A 120 -18.56 1.86 -3.90
CA ASN A 120 -17.98 0.54 -3.61
C ASN A 120 -17.07 0.55 -2.37
N GLY A 121 -16.62 1.73 -1.89
CA GLY A 121 -15.73 1.84 -0.74
C GLY A 121 -14.45 1.02 -0.92
N ILE A 122 -14.02 0.31 0.13
CA ILE A 122 -12.85 -0.58 0.06
C ILE A 122 -13.08 -1.82 -0.81
N ARG A 123 -14.34 -2.17 -1.11
CA ARG A 123 -14.69 -3.30 -1.99
C ARG A 123 -14.33 -3.04 -3.46
N ALA A 124 -13.85 -1.85 -3.78
CA ALA A 124 -13.19 -1.58 -5.06
C ALA A 124 -11.91 -2.42 -5.24
N TRP A 125 -11.29 -2.82 -4.13
CA TRP A 125 -10.25 -3.84 -4.11
C TRP A 125 -10.86 -5.20 -3.80
N TRP A 126 -10.34 -6.23 -4.45
CA TRP A 126 -10.84 -7.60 -4.31
C TRP A 126 -10.19 -8.29 -3.11
N VAL A 127 -10.39 -7.74 -1.91
CA VAL A 127 -9.82 -8.35 -0.69
C VAL A 127 -10.93 -8.85 0.21
N MET A 128 -11.39 -10.07 -0.10
CA MET A 128 -12.39 -10.80 0.68
C MET A 128 -11.88 -11.22 2.07
N TRP A 129 -10.57 -11.13 2.32
CA TRP A 129 -9.88 -11.69 3.49
C TRP A 129 -9.51 -10.65 4.56
N CYS A 130 -9.74 -9.36 4.35
CA CYS A 130 -9.38 -8.36 5.36
C CYS A 130 -10.50 -8.09 6.35
N SER A 131 -11.75 -8.40 5.98
CA SER A 131 -12.91 -8.28 6.86
C SER A 131 -13.26 -9.66 7.42
N ASP A 132 -13.04 -9.84 8.74
CA ASP A 132 -13.52 -10.95 9.58
C ASP A 132 -12.68 -12.25 9.71
N ASP A 133 -11.37 -12.15 9.94
CA ASP A 133 -10.56 -13.34 10.29
C ASP A 133 -10.66 -13.75 11.78
N GLY A 134 -11.45 -13.09 12.61
CA GLY A 134 -11.47 -13.32 14.07
C GLY A 134 -10.09 -13.12 14.74
N THR A 135 -9.13 -12.58 14.00
CA THR A 135 -7.77 -12.29 14.43
C THR A 135 -7.76 -10.83 14.86
N ALA A 136 -7.99 -10.59 16.15
CA ALA A 136 -7.87 -9.25 16.69
C ALA A 136 -6.38 -8.89 16.74
N LEU A 137 -5.92 -8.05 15.81
CA LEU A 137 -4.67 -7.33 15.94
C LEU A 137 -4.88 -6.21 16.96
N ILE A 138 -4.59 -6.50 18.23
CA ILE A 138 -4.57 -5.45 19.25
C ILE A 138 -3.29 -4.65 19.05
N PHE A 139 -3.44 -3.43 18.54
CA PHE A 139 -2.37 -2.44 18.52
C PHE A 139 -2.29 -1.76 19.89
N VAL A 140 -1.34 -2.20 20.72
CA VAL A 140 -1.00 -1.47 21.93
C VAL A 140 0.05 -0.42 21.55
N PHE A 141 -0.35 0.85 21.60
CA PHE A 141 0.60 1.95 21.53
C PHE A 141 1.27 2.06 22.90
N GLY A 142 2.51 1.57 23.01
CA GLY A 142 3.34 1.79 24.17
C GLY A 142 3.58 3.29 24.37
N ARG A 143 3.93 3.68 25.60
CA ARG A 143 4.23 5.08 25.97
C ARG A 143 5.38 5.68 25.16
N ASP A 144 6.18 4.83 24.50
CA ASP A 144 7.35 5.18 23.71
C ASP A 144 7.05 5.29 22.20
N HIS A 145 5.77 5.38 21.80
CA HIS A 145 5.31 5.35 20.40
C HIS A 145 5.67 4.06 19.63
N VAL A 146 6.14 3.03 20.33
CA VAL A 146 6.32 1.68 19.79
C VAL A 146 4.95 1.01 19.72
N ALA A 147 4.60 0.52 18.53
CA ALA A 147 3.39 -0.26 18.33
C ALA A 147 3.71 -1.74 18.56
N TYR A 148 3.11 -2.33 19.58
CA TYR A 148 3.12 -3.76 19.80
C TYR A 148 1.87 -4.36 19.14
N MET A 149 2.07 -5.41 18.38
CA MET A 149 1.00 -6.09 17.66
C MET A 149 0.88 -7.50 18.21
N PHE A 150 -0.22 -7.75 18.90
CA PHE A 150 -0.56 -9.07 19.40
C PHE A 150 -1.51 -9.74 18.43
N LEU A 151 -1.15 -10.95 18.01
CA LEU A 151 -2.08 -11.85 17.33
C LEU A 151 -2.90 -12.54 18.42
N VAL A 152 -4.15 -12.11 18.57
CA VAL A 152 -5.13 -12.90 19.35
C VAL A 152 -5.92 -13.71 18.33
N SER A 153 -5.50 -14.97 18.10
CA SER A 153 -6.29 -15.92 17.31
C SER A 153 -7.40 -16.48 18.19
N GLY A 154 -8.64 -16.11 17.89
CA GLY A 154 -9.82 -16.64 18.57
C GLY A 154 -10.17 -18.06 18.12
N TRP A 155 -9.38 -19.06 18.50
CA TRP A 155 -9.77 -20.47 18.44
C TRP A 155 -10.08 -20.97 19.86
N PRO A 156 -11.19 -21.68 20.12
CA PRO A 156 -11.40 -22.35 21.39
C PRO A 156 -10.44 -23.55 21.46
N GLY A 157 -9.32 -23.39 22.18
CA GLY A 157 -8.49 -24.52 22.60
C GLY A 157 -6.98 -24.46 22.35
N GLU A 158 -6.41 -23.37 21.82
CA GLU A 158 -4.96 -23.29 21.61
C GLU A 158 -4.26 -22.38 22.62
N ASN A 159 -3.25 -22.94 23.30
CA ASN A 159 -2.46 -22.28 24.33
C ASN A 159 -1.68 -21.10 23.73
N ILE A 160 -1.62 -20.00 24.49
CA ILE A 160 -0.87 -18.79 24.17
C ILE A 160 0.60 -19.15 23.94
N VAL A 161 1.03 -19.19 22.67
CA VAL A 161 2.45 -19.27 22.32
C VAL A 161 3.00 -17.86 22.32
N ARG A 162 3.71 -17.52 23.40
CA ARG A 162 4.50 -16.30 23.49
C ARG A 162 5.71 -16.44 22.55
N THR A 163 5.70 -15.74 21.41
CA THR A 163 6.93 -15.50 20.65
C THR A 163 7.57 -14.22 21.17
N GLU A 164 8.60 -14.39 21.99
CA GLU A 164 9.51 -13.31 22.38
C GLU A 164 10.47 -13.04 21.21
N THR A 165 10.68 -11.76 20.88
CA THR A 165 11.85 -11.28 20.14
C THR A 165 12.78 -10.58 21.11
#